data_AF-A0A7C6Y1H5-F1
#
_entry.id   AF-A0A7C6Y1H5-F1
#
_cell.length_a   1.000
_cell.length_b   1.000
_cell.length_c   1.000
_cell.angle_alpha   90.00
_cell.angle_beta   90.00
_cell.angle_gamma   90.00
#
_symmetry.space_group_name_H-M   'P 1'
#
loop_
_entity.id
_entity.type
_entity.pdbx_description
1 polymer ?
#
loop_
_entity_poly.entity_id
_entity_poly.type
_entity_poly.pdbx_seq_one_letter_code
_entity_poly.pdbx_strand_id
1 'polypeptide(L)'
;MKKTSCSSNSPFIIIGNKVYDKKVLTLDFDNNEIGIFDSIELVDKLGYSIVKSSFTLAATYLYIKINGKEYKLLFDTGAKVSLLFPKKEYKHFKNNSDIEYYGTRFSGIDGSIGEGFIYKKETIINDSFNEKLRLNNVIFIEGQKLYVAGNDYLSNYNWIMDKRNKVLYAKRRNIDDRIMDSIINKATYVSYGTDILTDRLIISLRKKNDGEKYPYQAVIKSVNGELITDDNKCYYKKLLNKSNDWDTLNVVTE
;
A
#
# COMPACT_ATOMS: atom_id res chain seq x y z
N MET A 1 -16.66 29.16 8.23
CA MET A 1 -15.94 27.87 8.33
C MET A 1 -14.50 28.10 8.78
N LYS A 2 -13.93 27.25 9.63
CA LYS A 2 -12.54 27.34 10.07
C LYS A 2 -11.62 26.89 8.92
N LYS A 3 -10.65 27.71 8.50
CA LYS A 3 -9.66 27.35 7.45
C LYS A 3 -8.97 26.05 7.86
N THR A 4 -9.19 25.00 7.10
CA THR A 4 -8.61 23.69 7.37
C THR A 4 -7.39 23.55 6.48
N SER A 5 -6.19 23.47 7.05
CA SER A 5 -4.99 23.19 6.25
C SER A 5 -5.11 21.84 5.54
N CYS A 6 -4.67 21.80 4.28
CA CYS A 6 -4.47 20.60 3.50
C CYS A 6 -3.32 19.72 4.03
N SER A 7 -2.42 20.29 4.82
CA SER A 7 -1.37 19.52 5.48
C SER A 7 -1.95 18.75 6.66
N SER A 8 -1.88 17.42 6.60
CA SER A 8 -1.88 16.61 7.81
C SER A 8 -0.49 16.72 8.41
N ASN A 9 -0.29 17.65 9.34
CA ASN A 9 0.94 17.72 10.14
C ASN A 9 0.96 16.58 11.19
N SER A 10 0.81 15.34 10.75
CA SER A 10 1.28 14.20 11.53
C SER A 10 2.73 14.01 11.14
N PRO A 11 3.71 14.37 11.99
CA PRO A 11 5.11 14.05 11.71
C PRO A 11 5.22 12.52 11.68
N PHE A 12 5.45 11.97 10.50
CA PHE A 12 5.85 10.57 10.36
C PHE A 12 7.35 10.52 10.62
N ILE A 13 7.76 9.83 11.69
CA ILE A 13 9.16 9.50 11.92
C ILE A 13 9.44 8.20 11.16
N ILE A 14 10.37 8.25 10.21
CA ILE A 14 10.81 7.07 9.46
C ILE A 14 12.19 6.67 9.98
N ILE A 15 12.29 5.44 10.49
CA ILE A 15 13.57 4.85 10.89
C ILE A 15 14.17 4.15 9.67
N GLY A 16 15.20 4.76 9.10
CA GLY A 16 15.88 4.25 7.91
C GLY A 16 16.86 3.10 8.19
N ASN A 17 17.30 2.47 7.11
CA ASN A 17 18.10 1.24 7.14
C ASN A 17 19.52 1.38 7.74
N LYS A 18 19.96 2.61 8.02
CA LYS A 18 21.28 2.89 8.62
C LYS A 18 21.34 2.52 10.10
N VAL A 19 20.20 2.54 10.80
CA VAL A 19 20.16 2.29 12.26
C VAL A 19 20.58 0.85 12.60
N TYR A 20 20.32 -0.09 11.70
CA TYR A 20 20.71 -1.50 11.83
C TYR A 20 21.78 -1.90 10.81
N ASP A 21 22.63 -0.96 10.38
CA ASP A 21 23.75 -1.30 9.51
C ASP A 21 24.73 -2.25 10.20
N LYS A 22 25.10 -3.35 9.53
CA LYS A 22 25.93 -4.46 10.08
C LYS A 22 25.34 -5.14 11.33
N LYS A 23 24.06 -4.91 11.62
CA LYS A 23 23.30 -5.54 12.71
C LYS A 23 22.23 -6.48 12.15
N VAL A 24 21.53 -7.13 13.06
CA VAL A 24 20.35 -7.94 12.76
C VAL A 24 19.11 -7.17 13.19
N LEU A 25 18.17 -6.97 12.25
CA LEU A 25 16.85 -6.41 12.54
C LEU A 25 15.84 -7.55 12.65
N THR A 26 15.04 -7.56 13.70
CA THR A 26 13.86 -8.43 13.79
C THR A 26 12.59 -7.60 13.70
N LEU A 27 11.60 -8.13 12.98
CA LEU A 27 10.24 -7.60 12.90
C LEU A 27 9.30 -8.69 13.38
N ASP A 28 8.81 -8.56 14.61
CA ASP A 28 7.88 -9.49 15.23
C ASP A 28 6.49 -8.84 15.25
N PHE A 29 5.69 -9.18 14.24
CA PHE A 29 4.33 -8.66 14.11
C PHE A 29 3.34 -9.40 15.00
N ASP A 30 3.70 -10.56 15.57
CA ASP A 30 2.84 -11.26 16.54
C ASP A 30 2.89 -10.55 17.90
N ASN A 31 4.07 -10.07 18.29
CA ASN A 31 4.26 -9.35 19.56
C ASN A 31 4.27 -7.81 19.41
N ASN A 32 4.20 -7.29 18.18
CA ASN A 32 4.36 -5.86 17.86
C ASN A 32 5.71 -5.29 18.30
N GLU A 33 6.78 -6.05 18.08
CA GLU A 33 8.14 -5.69 18.51
C GLU A 33 9.09 -5.51 17.32
N ILE A 34 10.03 -4.58 17.48
CA ILE A 34 11.16 -4.38 16.59
C ILE A 34 12.43 -4.55 17.41
N GLY A 35 13.28 -5.50 17.04
CA GLY A 35 14.55 -5.75 17.72
C GLY A 35 15.75 -5.40 16.83
N ILE A 36 16.82 -4.91 17.46
CA ILE A 36 18.10 -4.67 16.80
C ILE A 36 19.20 -5.35 17.63
N PHE A 37 19.85 -6.34 17.03
CA PHE A 37 20.85 -7.18 17.70
C PHE A 37 22.21 -7.06 17.01
N ASP A 38 23.28 -7.18 17.77
CA ASP A 38 24.64 -7.07 17.21
C ASP A 38 25.05 -8.30 16.37
N SER A 39 24.36 -9.43 16.55
CA SER A 39 24.65 -10.67 15.84
C SER A 39 23.45 -11.61 15.74
N ILE A 40 23.52 -12.56 14.81
CA ILE A 40 22.44 -13.52 14.50
C ILE A 40 22.37 -14.68 15.49
N GLU A 41 23.38 -14.83 16.33
CA GLU A 41 23.44 -15.81 17.42
C GLU A 41 22.55 -15.41 18.61
N LEU A 42 22.23 -14.11 18.75
CA LEU A 42 21.35 -13.58 19.80
C LEU A 42 19.86 -13.69 19.46
N VAL A 43 19.52 -14.15 18.26
CA VAL A 43 18.14 -14.19 17.75
C VAL A 43 17.70 -15.64 17.63
N ASP A 44 16.54 -15.96 18.22
CA ASP A 44 15.89 -17.25 18.00
C ASP A 44 15.40 -17.36 16.56
N LYS A 45 15.78 -18.46 15.91
CA LYS A 45 15.46 -18.76 14.50
C LYS A 45 14.48 -19.91 14.37
N LEU A 46 13.93 -20.41 15.48
CA LEU A 46 13.04 -21.56 15.47
C LEU A 46 11.78 -21.30 14.63
N GLY A 47 11.60 -22.12 13.59
CA GLY A 47 10.50 -22.03 12.64
C GLY A 47 10.66 -20.95 11.57
N TYR A 48 11.82 -20.31 11.47
CA TYR A 48 12.15 -19.42 10.36
C TYR A 48 12.81 -20.17 9.22
N SER A 49 12.45 -19.79 8.00
CA SER A 49 13.08 -20.27 6.76
C SER A 49 13.89 -19.16 6.11
N ILE A 50 15.04 -19.51 5.52
CA ILE A 50 15.81 -18.58 4.70
C ILE A 50 15.04 -18.32 3.41
N VAL A 51 14.92 -17.04 3.03
CA VAL A 51 14.27 -16.64 1.78
C VAL A 51 15.29 -16.02 0.83
N LYS A 52 15.07 -16.25 -0.47
CA LYS A 52 15.89 -15.65 -1.52
C LYS A 52 15.79 -14.12 -1.42
N SER A 53 16.93 -13.48 -1.22
CA SER A 53 17.04 -12.06 -0.94
C SER A 53 18.32 -11.47 -1.53
N SER A 54 18.37 -10.15 -1.67
CA SER A 54 19.60 -9.44 -2.02
C SER A 54 19.66 -8.10 -1.29
N PHE A 55 20.88 -7.63 -1.03
CA PHE A 55 21.13 -6.46 -0.20
C PHE A 55 22.01 -5.47 -0.95
N THR A 56 21.65 -4.19 -0.87
CA THR A 56 22.49 -3.07 -1.24
C THR A 56 22.76 -2.21 -0.01
N LEU A 57 23.59 -1.18 -0.15
CA LEU A 57 23.82 -0.22 0.94
C LEU A 57 22.51 0.47 1.37
N ALA A 58 21.62 0.73 0.42
CA ALA A 58 20.41 1.52 0.63
C ALA A 58 19.14 0.69 0.79
N ALA A 59 19.13 -0.59 0.38
CA ALA A 59 17.90 -1.36 0.29
C ALA A 59 18.10 -2.87 0.51
N THR A 60 17.04 -3.50 1.00
CA THR A 60 16.90 -4.95 1.03
C THR A 60 15.82 -5.34 0.03
N TYR A 61 16.07 -6.42 -0.71
CA TYR A 61 15.13 -6.95 -1.70
C TYR A 61 14.77 -8.39 -1.38
N LEU A 62 13.49 -8.70 -1.54
CA LEU A 62 12.91 -10.03 -1.42
C LEU A 62 12.54 -10.55 -2.81
N TYR A 63 12.78 -11.84 -3.06
CA TYR A 63 12.36 -12.50 -4.29
C TYR A 63 11.08 -13.28 -4.04
N ILE A 64 9.99 -12.86 -4.67
CA ILE A 64 8.67 -13.49 -4.54
C ILE A 64 8.26 -14.03 -5.90
N LYS A 65 7.81 -15.28 -5.95
CA LYS A 65 7.22 -15.89 -7.13
C LYS A 65 5.70 -15.79 -7.05
N ILE A 66 5.11 -15.06 -8.00
CA ILE A 66 3.69 -14.77 -8.09
C ILE A 66 3.17 -15.28 -9.43
N ASN A 67 2.18 -16.18 -9.38
CA ASN A 67 1.60 -16.82 -10.57
C ASN A 67 2.70 -17.38 -11.51
N GLY A 68 3.70 -18.08 -10.96
CA GLY A 68 4.77 -18.67 -11.76
C GLY A 68 5.93 -17.73 -12.13
N LYS A 69 5.80 -16.40 -11.97
CA LYS A 69 6.86 -15.43 -12.30
C LYS A 69 7.54 -14.90 -11.04
N GLU A 70 8.88 -14.96 -11.01
CA GLU A 70 9.68 -14.40 -9.92
C GLU A 70 9.88 -12.89 -10.11
N TYR A 71 9.70 -12.13 -9.04
CA TYR A 71 9.89 -10.70 -8.97
C TYR A 71 10.90 -10.36 -7.88
N LYS A 72 11.72 -9.34 -8.10
CA LYS A 72 12.61 -8.74 -7.10
C LYS A 72 11.94 -7.49 -6.54
N LEU A 73 11.41 -7.58 -5.33
CA LEU A 73 10.67 -6.49 -4.69
C LEU A 73 11.51 -5.81 -3.61
N LEU A 74 11.41 -4.48 -3.53
CA LEU A 74 11.91 -3.71 -2.41
C LEU A 74 11.14 -4.12 -1.14
N PHE A 75 11.88 -4.46 -0.09
CA PHE A 75 11.33 -4.70 1.24
C PHE A 75 11.06 -3.34 1.91
N ASP A 76 9.80 -2.90 1.95
CA ASP A 76 9.43 -1.56 2.36
C ASP A 76 8.32 -1.57 3.42
N THR A 77 8.71 -1.57 4.70
CA THR A 77 7.76 -1.48 5.82
C THR A 77 7.10 -0.11 5.94
N GLY A 78 7.59 0.91 5.23
CA GLY A 78 6.99 2.25 5.18
C GLY A 78 5.83 2.35 4.18
N ALA A 79 5.76 1.44 3.21
CA ALA A 79 4.70 1.43 2.21
C ALA A 79 3.45 0.70 2.75
N LYS A 80 2.33 1.41 2.92
CA LYS A 80 1.04 0.86 3.40
C LYS A 80 0.25 0.10 2.31
N VAL A 81 0.94 -0.72 1.53
CA VAL A 81 0.39 -1.51 0.42
C VAL A 81 0.76 -2.96 0.60
N SER A 82 0.08 -3.90 -0.07
CA SER A 82 0.57 -5.27 -0.13
C SER A 82 1.68 -5.37 -1.16
N LEU A 83 1.34 -5.25 -2.45
CA LEU A 83 2.32 -5.29 -3.52
C LEU A 83 2.07 -4.13 -4.49
N LEU A 84 3.16 -3.52 -4.95
CA LEU A 84 3.12 -2.44 -5.93
C LEU A 84 3.98 -2.82 -7.14
N PHE A 85 3.39 -2.74 -8.32
CA PHE A 85 3.96 -3.12 -9.59
C PHE A 85 3.94 -1.95 -10.59
N PRO A 86 4.90 -1.92 -11.53
CA PRO A 86 4.73 -1.20 -12.79
C PRO A 86 3.47 -1.66 -13.54
N LYS A 87 2.69 -0.73 -14.10
CA LYS A 87 1.43 -1.06 -14.82
C LYS A 87 1.60 -2.08 -15.94
N LYS A 88 2.74 -2.07 -16.64
CA LYS A 88 3.07 -3.05 -17.70
C LYS A 88 3.00 -4.51 -17.22
N GLU A 89 3.12 -4.76 -15.92
CA GLU A 89 3.08 -6.11 -15.34
C GLU A 89 1.67 -6.66 -15.23
N TYR A 90 0.66 -5.79 -15.26
CA TYR A 90 -0.73 -6.20 -15.18
C TYR A 90 -1.13 -7.23 -16.23
N LYS A 91 -0.50 -7.21 -17.41
CA LYS A 91 -0.67 -8.23 -18.46
C LYS A 91 -0.33 -9.65 -18.01
N HIS A 92 0.30 -9.85 -16.86
CA HIS A 92 0.60 -11.15 -16.27
C HIS A 92 -0.38 -11.57 -15.17
N PHE A 93 -1.29 -10.67 -14.79
CA PHE A 93 -2.35 -10.90 -13.80
C PHE A 93 -3.72 -11.06 -14.50
N LYS A 94 -3.73 -11.41 -15.80
CA LYS A 94 -4.86 -11.27 -16.74
C LYS A 94 -6.20 -11.78 -16.20
N ASN A 95 -7.01 -10.85 -15.69
CA ASN A 95 -8.44 -10.80 -15.94
C ASN A 95 -8.97 -9.39 -15.63
N ASN A 96 -9.51 -8.68 -16.64
CA ASN A 96 -10.06 -7.33 -16.46
C ASN A 96 -11.27 -7.29 -15.54
N SER A 97 -11.93 -8.42 -15.26
CA SER A 97 -12.99 -8.50 -14.25
C SER A 97 -12.51 -8.22 -12.83
N ASP A 98 -11.21 -8.31 -12.58
CA ASP A 98 -10.64 -8.29 -11.22
C ASP A 98 -10.06 -6.91 -10.83
N ILE A 99 -10.21 -5.91 -11.72
CA ILE A 99 -9.94 -4.51 -11.36
C ILE A 99 -11.10 -4.03 -10.47
N GLU A 100 -10.80 -3.67 -9.23
CA GLU A 100 -11.81 -3.19 -8.29
C GLU A 100 -11.91 -1.66 -8.29
N TYR A 101 -10.78 -0.95 -8.44
CA TYR A 101 -10.73 0.52 -8.46
C TYR A 101 -9.86 1.07 -9.58
N TYR A 102 -10.33 2.16 -10.19
CA TYR A 102 -9.53 3.07 -10.99
C TYR A 102 -8.99 4.21 -10.12
N GLY A 103 -7.81 4.69 -10.48
CA GLY A 103 -7.11 5.71 -9.72
C GLY A 103 -6.32 5.11 -8.57
N THR A 104 -5.34 5.87 -8.09
CA THR A 104 -4.62 5.52 -6.88
C THR A 104 -4.30 6.74 -6.05
N ARG A 105 -4.32 6.55 -4.74
CA ARG A 105 -3.71 7.46 -3.77
C ARG A 105 -2.43 6.79 -3.26
N PHE A 106 -1.36 6.83 -4.04
CA PHE A 106 -0.01 6.57 -3.53
C PHE A 106 0.74 7.88 -3.45
N SER A 107 0.89 8.39 -2.23
CA SER A 107 1.76 9.50 -1.94
C SER A 107 3.04 8.93 -1.35
N GLY A 108 4.17 9.21 -1.98
CA GLY A 108 5.50 9.00 -1.41
C GLY A 108 5.98 10.24 -0.68
N ILE A 109 7.24 10.21 -0.25
CA ILE A 109 7.91 11.37 0.36
C ILE A 109 7.89 12.59 -0.58
N ASP A 110 7.92 12.35 -1.90
CA ASP A 110 7.96 13.38 -2.94
C ASP A 110 6.58 13.73 -3.54
N GLY A 111 5.48 13.29 -2.91
CA GLY A 111 4.12 13.56 -3.39
C GLY A 111 3.51 12.41 -4.19
N SER A 112 2.62 12.71 -5.14
CA SER A 112 1.86 11.69 -5.88
C SER A 112 2.77 10.82 -6.75
N ILE A 113 2.65 9.49 -6.63
CA ILE A 113 3.50 8.50 -7.31
C ILE A 113 2.97 8.18 -8.72
N GLY A 114 1.71 8.50 -9.04
CA GLY A 114 1.16 8.41 -10.39
C GLY A 114 -0.23 7.77 -10.48
N GLU A 115 -0.71 7.60 -11.71
CA GLU A 115 -1.99 6.98 -12.01
C GLU A 115 -1.88 5.46 -12.04
N GLY A 116 -2.93 4.78 -11.59
CA GLY A 116 -2.93 3.33 -11.54
C GLY A 116 -4.29 2.76 -11.20
N PHE A 117 -4.31 1.50 -10.80
CA PHE A 117 -5.52 0.83 -10.34
C PHE A 117 -5.19 -0.17 -9.24
N ILE A 118 -6.23 -0.49 -8.47
CA ILE A 118 -6.18 -1.53 -7.45
C ILE A 118 -6.80 -2.79 -8.05
N TYR A 119 -5.99 -3.84 -8.09
CA TYR A 119 -6.37 -5.18 -8.50
C TYR A 119 -6.66 -5.98 -7.23
N LYS A 120 -7.90 -6.46 -7.10
CA LYS A 120 -8.28 -7.37 -6.02
C LYS A 120 -8.56 -8.73 -6.62
N LYS A 121 -7.68 -9.67 -6.31
CA LYS A 121 -7.92 -11.08 -6.50
C LYS A 121 -7.99 -11.72 -5.14
N GLU A 122 -9.05 -12.49 -4.90
CA GLU A 122 -9.30 -13.14 -3.61
C GLU A 122 -8.15 -14.04 -3.15
N THR A 123 -7.28 -14.47 -4.06
CA THR A 123 -6.06 -15.22 -3.75
C THR A 123 -5.00 -15.02 -4.83
N ILE A 124 -3.78 -14.68 -4.42
CA ILE A 124 -2.58 -14.74 -5.26
C ILE A 124 -1.72 -15.90 -4.75
N ILE A 125 -1.26 -16.75 -5.66
CA ILE A 125 -0.39 -17.85 -5.26
C ILE A 125 1.02 -17.28 -5.06
N ASN A 126 1.51 -17.36 -3.82
CA ASN A 126 2.88 -17.03 -3.48
C ASN A 126 3.69 -18.33 -3.45
N ASP A 127 4.23 -18.66 -4.60
CA ASP A 127 4.95 -19.92 -4.81
C ASP A 127 6.26 -19.96 -3.99
N SER A 128 6.81 -18.82 -3.55
CA SER A 128 8.08 -18.76 -2.80
C SER A 128 8.01 -19.43 -1.43
N PHE A 129 6.81 -19.55 -0.84
CA PHE A 129 6.60 -20.22 0.44
C PHE A 129 5.78 -21.50 0.30
N ASN A 130 5.44 -21.90 -0.94
CA ASN A 130 4.48 -22.97 -1.22
C ASN A 130 3.11 -22.74 -0.52
N GLU A 131 2.69 -21.47 -0.44
CA GLU A 131 1.49 -21.04 0.27
C GLU A 131 0.54 -20.27 -0.67
N LYS A 132 -0.77 -20.47 -0.47
CA LYS A 132 -1.78 -19.59 -1.07
C LYS A 132 -1.95 -18.39 -0.15
N LEU A 133 -1.59 -17.19 -0.63
CA LEU A 133 -1.78 -15.95 0.12
C LEU A 133 -2.95 -15.16 -0.44
N ARG A 134 -3.86 -14.75 0.43
CA ARG A 134 -4.90 -13.78 0.08
C ARG A 134 -4.27 -12.39 0.23
N LEU A 135 -4.10 -11.68 -0.89
CA LEU A 135 -3.52 -10.34 -0.94
C LEU A 135 -4.60 -9.36 -1.42
N ASN A 136 -4.72 -8.23 -0.76
CA ASN A 136 -5.95 -7.42 -0.84
C ASN A 136 -5.87 -6.20 -1.73
N ASN A 137 -4.65 -5.78 -2.04
CA ASN A 137 -4.36 -4.54 -2.74
C ASN A 137 -3.06 -4.72 -3.51
N VAL A 138 -3.14 -5.44 -4.64
CA VAL A 138 -2.06 -5.41 -5.62
C VAL A 138 -2.29 -4.20 -6.51
N ILE A 139 -1.29 -3.34 -6.55
CA ILE A 139 -1.40 -2.03 -7.17
C ILE A 139 -0.52 -2.00 -8.42
N PHE A 140 -1.05 -1.38 -9.47
CA PHE A 140 -0.36 -1.20 -10.73
C PHE A 140 -0.33 0.29 -11.07
N ILE A 141 0.88 0.87 -11.15
CA ILE A 141 1.07 2.32 -11.36
C ILE A 141 1.82 2.57 -12.68
N GLU A 142 1.34 3.53 -13.46
CA GLU A 142 2.00 4.03 -14.67
C GLU A 142 3.32 4.75 -14.31
N GLY A 143 4.36 4.59 -15.13
CA GLY A 143 5.66 5.24 -14.89
C GLY A 143 6.51 4.68 -13.73
N GLN A 144 5.92 3.91 -12.81
CA GLN A 144 6.62 3.21 -11.75
C GLN A 144 7.65 2.21 -12.32
N LYS A 145 8.87 2.24 -11.77
CA LYS A 145 9.96 1.32 -12.18
C LYS A 145 10.24 0.21 -11.17
N LEU A 146 10.00 0.47 -9.88
CA LEU A 146 10.32 -0.46 -8.80
C LEU A 146 9.11 -1.31 -8.44
N TYR A 147 9.40 -2.56 -8.06
CA TYR A 147 8.45 -3.47 -7.45
C TYR A 147 8.60 -3.33 -5.93
N VAL A 148 7.50 -3.24 -5.20
CA VAL A 148 7.54 -3.03 -3.74
C VAL A 148 6.68 -4.07 -3.04
N ALA A 149 7.25 -4.69 -2.00
CA ALA A 149 6.54 -5.46 -1.00
C ALA A 149 6.33 -4.55 0.19
N GLY A 150 5.10 -4.07 0.36
CA GLY A 150 4.75 -3.14 1.42
C GLY A 150 4.34 -3.86 2.71
N ASN A 151 4.05 -3.07 3.73
CA ASN A 151 3.73 -3.55 5.06
C ASN A 151 2.54 -4.51 5.10
N ASP A 152 1.50 -4.34 4.27
CA ASP A 152 0.35 -5.24 4.28
C ASP A 152 0.71 -6.66 3.78
N TYR A 153 1.73 -6.76 2.92
CA TYR A 153 2.31 -8.05 2.55
C TYR A 153 3.27 -8.52 3.64
N LEU A 154 4.22 -7.69 4.03
CA LEU A 154 5.29 -8.05 4.95
C LEU A 154 4.75 -8.50 6.32
N SER A 155 3.68 -7.89 6.82
CA SER A 155 3.06 -8.25 8.09
C SER A 155 2.41 -9.64 8.10
N ASN A 156 2.43 -10.39 6.99
CA ASN A 156 2.06 -11.81 6.96
C ASN A 156 3.13 -12.71 7.57
N TYR A 157 4.33 -12.20 7.76
CA TYR A 157 5.48 -12.95 8.23
C TYR A 157 6.16 -12.16 9.35
N ASN A 158 6.78 -12.87 10.28
CA ASN A 158 7.82 -12.30 11.10
C ASN A 158 9.14 -12.40 10.34
N TRP A 159 10.02 -11.42 10.50
CA TRP A 159 11.25 -11.32 9.72
C TRP A 159 12.49 -11.21 10.61
N ILE A 160 13.57 -11.81 10.15
CA ILE A 160 14.93 -11.56 10.66
C ILE A 160 15.78 -11.14 9.47
N MET A 161 16.31 -9.93 9.51
CA MET A 161 17.17 -9.36 8.48
C MET A 161 18.60 -9.28 9.01
N ASP A 162 19.42 -10.25 8.63
CA ASP A 162 20.85 -10.26 8.91
C ASP A 162 21.60 -9.54 7.80
N LYS A 163 21.83 -8.23 7.99
CA LYS A 163 22.46 -7.39 6.98
C LYS A 163 23.96 -7.67 6.84
N ARG A 164 24.60 -8.23 7.88
CA ARG A 164 26.03 -8.59 7.86
C ARG A 164 26.26 -9.78 6.94
N ASN A 165 25.49 -10.84 7.14
CA ASN A 165 25.59 -12.06 6.33
C ASN A 165 24.76 -11.99 5.05
N LYS A 166 23.98 -10.92 4.86
CA LYS A 166 23.09 -10.69 3.70
C LYS A 166 22.06 -11.82 3.55
N VAL A 167 21.46 -12.21 4.67
CA VAL A 167 20.43 -13.25 4.74
C VAL A 167 19.14 -12.66 5.30
N LEU A 168 18.02 -13.02 4.67
CA LEU A 168 16.69 -12.71 5.16
C LEU A 168 16.01 -14.03 5.56
N TYR A 169 15.43 -14.03 6.75
CA TYR A 169 14.63 -15.14 7.26
C TYR A 169 13.18 -14.70 7.41
N ALA A 170 12.26 -15.62 7.17
CA ALA A 170 10.83 -15.40 7.30
C ALA A 170 10.17 -16.55 8.06
N LYS A 171 9.23 -16.22 8.93
CA LYS A 171 8.36 -17.17 9.60
C LYS A 171 6.92 -16.76 9.32
N ARG A 172 6.14 -17.64 8.70
CA ARG A 172 4.72 -17.38 8.44
C ARG A 172 3.99 -17.22 9.76
N ARG A 173 3.21 -16.15 9.87
CA ARG A 173 2.32 -15.94 11.01
C ARG A 173 1.07 -16.78 10.85
N ASN A 174 0.59 -17.35 11.94
CA ASN A 174 -0.71 -18.02 11.96
C ASN A 174 -1.80 -16.95 12.14
N ILE A 175 -2.24 -16.35 11.04
CA ILE A 175 -3.26 -15.31 11.06
C ILE A 175 -4.61 -15.94 10.73
N ASP A 176 -5.58 -15.76 11.62
CA ASP A 176 -6.99 -16.13 11.37
C ASP A 176 -7.49 -15.39 10.13
N ASP A 177 -8.09 -16.12 9.18
CA ASP A 177 -8.67 -15.55 7.96
C ASP A 177 -9.66 -14.42 8.25
N ARG A 178 -10.36 -14.44 9.39
CA ARG A 178 -11.27 -13.37 9.84
C ARG A 178 -10.52 -12.10 10.25
N ILE A 179 -9.33 -12.24 10.84
CA ILE A 179 -8.45 -11.12 11.19
C ILE A 179 -7.86 -10.55 9.91
N MET A 180 -7.43 -11.42 8.97
CA MET A 180 -7.04 -11.00 7.64
C MET A 180 -8.17 -10.21 7.03
N ASP A 181 -9.37 -10.79 6.87
CA ASP A 181 -10.61 -10.17 6.36
C ASP A 181 -10.92 -8.84 7.07
N SER A 182 -10.73 -8.72 8.38
CA SER A 182 -10.90 -7.45 9.11
C SER A 182 -9.86 -6.40 8.73
N ILE A 183 -8.59 -6.78 8.54
CA ILE A 183 -7.53 -5.89 8.03
C ILE A 183 -7.87 -5.47 6.58
N ILE A 184 -8.35 -6.40 5.74
CA ILE A 184 -8.82 -6.13 4.37
C ILE A 184 -9.99 -5.15 4.38
N ASN A 185 -10.96 -5.37 5.26
CA ASN A 185 -12.23 -4.68 5.29
C ASN A 185 -12.20 -3.38 6.10
N LYS A 186 -11.23 -3.17 7.01
CA LYS A 186 -10.99 -1.86 7.65
C LYS A 186 -10.42 -0.83 6.68
N ALA A 187 -9.78 -1.28 5.59
CA ALA A 187 -9.54 -0.46 4.41
C ALA A 187 -10.81 -0.35 3.54
N THR A 188 -11.98 -0.26 4.19
CA THR A 188 -13.31 -0.32 3.55
C THR A 188 -13.35 0.70 2.44
N TYR A 189 -13.46 0.14 1.24
CA TYR A 189 -13.20 0.85 0.04
C TYR A 189 -14.40 1.74 -0.31
N VAL A 190 -14.23 3.04 -0.05
CA VAL A 190 -15.14 4.10 -0.49
C VAL A 190 -15.39 3.98 -2.00
N SER A 191 -16.62 4.25 -2.45
CA SER A 191 -16.95 4.29 -3.89
C SER A 191 -16.12 5.34 -4.62
N TYR A 192 -15.79 6.44 -3.94
CA TYR A 192 -14.98 7.54 -4.45
C TYR A 192 -13.99 8.06 -3.41
N GLY A 193 -12.83 8.52 -3.87
CA GLY A 193 -11.87 9.27 -3.07
C GLY A 193 -11.48 10.58 -3.77
N THR A 194 -11.01 11.55 -2.99
CA THR A 194 -10.57 12.87 -3.50
C THR A 194 -9.14 13.21 -3.14
N ASP A 195 -8.50 13.95 -4.02
CA ASP A 195 -7.23 14.61 -3.76
C ASP A 195 -7.16 16.00 -4.40
N ILE A 196 -6.10 16.74 -4.10
CA ILE A 196 -5.83 18.03 -4.71
C ILE A 196 -4.68 17.87 -5.69
N LEU A 197 -4.96 18.14 -6.95
CA LEU A 197 -3.99 18.11 -8.04
C LEU A 197 -3.98 19.46 -8.73
N THR A 198 -2.81 20.09 -8.82
CA THR A 198 -2.64 21.41 -9.45
C THR A 198 -3.69 22.40 -8.92
N ASP A 199 -3.77 22.48 -7.59
CA ASP A 199 -4.71 23.31 -6.83
C ASP A 199 -6.21 23.02 -6.94
N ARG A 200 -6.63 22.04 -7.74
CA ARG A 200 -8.03 21.66 -7.90
C ARG A 200 -8.37 20.41 -7.10
N LEU A 201 -9.57 20.37 -6.52
CA LEU A 201 -10.11 19.17 -5.88
C LEU A 201 -10.64 18.23 -6.98
N ILE A 202 -10.11 17.01 -7.03
CA ILE A 202 -10.43 16.03 -8.07
C ILE A 202 -10.88 14.69 -7.48
N ILE A 203 -11.58 13.89 -8.29
CA ILE A 203 -11.81 12.46 -8.02
C ILE A 203 -10.50 11.69 -8.25
N SER A 204 -9.89 11.19 -7.17
CA SER A 204 -8.59 10.50 -7.21
C SER A 204 -8.68 8.98 -7.07
N LEU A 205 -9.85 8.45 -6.72
CA LEU A 205 -10.14 7.02 -6.62
C LEU A 205 -11.60 6.79 -6.99
N ARG A 206 -11.88 5.72 -7.74
CA ARG A 206 -13.24 5.33 -8.12
C ARG A 206 -13.38 3.82 -8.21
N LYS A 207 -14.41 3.25 -7.58
CA LYS A 207 -14.75 1.84 -7.75
C LYS A 207 -15.24 1.56 -9.16
N LYS A 208 -14.78 0.47 -9.78
CA LYS A 208 -15.11 0.14 -11.18
C LYS A 208 -16.62 -0.09 -11.41
N ASN A 209 -17.33 -0.69 -10.45
CA ASN A 209 -18.72 -1.15 -10.64
C ASN A 209 -19.79 -0.33 -9.89
N ASP A 210 -19.44 0.58 -8.96
CA ASP A 210 -20.43 1.38 -8.19
C ASP A 210 -20.68 2.77 -8.82
N GLY A 211 -21.04 2.76 -10.10
CA GLY A 211 -21.55 3.94 -10.78
C GLY A 211 -20.45 4.79 -11.42
N GLU A 212 -20.54 4.95 -12.73
CA GLU A 212 -19.75 5.90 -13.50
C GLU A 212 -20.11 7.38 -13.21
N LYS A 213 -20.96 7.63 -12.21
CA LYS A 213 -21.56 8.94 -11.89
C LYS A 213 -20.52 10.06 -11.82
N TYR A 214 -19.38 9.79 -11.18
CA TYR A 214 -18.24 10.70 -11.18
C TYR A 214 -17.06 10.06 -11.92
N PRO A 215 -16.62 10.62 -13.05
CA PRO A 215 -15.42 10.16 -13.75
C PRO A 215 -14.17 10.27 -12.87
N TYR A 216 -13.25 9.32 -13.02
CA TYR A 216 -11.90 9.47 -12.45
C TYR A 216 -11.25 10.74 -13.02
N GLN A 217 -10.55 11.50 -12.17
CA GLN A 217 -9.97 12.82 -12.45
C GLN A 217 -10.94 13.95 -12.73
N ALA A 218 -12.26 13.73 -12.65
CA ALA A 218 -13.21 14.81 -12.74
C ALA A 218 -12.91 15.86 -11.65
N VAL A 219 -12.94 17.14 -12.03
CA VAL A 219 -12.77 18.25 -11.11
C VAL A 219 -14.09 18.45 -10.36
N ILE A 220 -14.03 18.51 -9.04
CA ILE A 220 -15.20 18.81 -8.21
C ILE A 220 -15.40 20.32 -8.20
N LYS A 221 -16.54 20.75 -8.75
CA LYS A 221 -16.91 22.16 -8.87
C LYS A 221 -17.65 22.66 -7.63
N SER A 222 -18.54 21.84 -7.08
CA SER A 222 -19.29 22.18 -5.86
C SER A 222 -19.71 20.95 -5.06
N VAL A 223 -19.96 21.17 -3.77
CA VAL A 223 -20.52 20.18 -2.85
C VAL A 223 -21.62 20.87 -2.06
N ASN A 224 -22.83 20.28 -2.02
CA ASN A 224 -24.02 20.90 -1.41
C ASN A 224 -24.30 22.34 -1.89
N GLY A 225 -24.07 22.61 -3.17
CA GLY A 225 -24.28 23.93 -3.79
C GLY A 225 -23.19 24.98 -3.50
N GLU A 226 -22.21 24.69 -2.63
CA GLU A 226 -21.08 25.58 -2.37
C GLU A 226 -19.94 25.30 -3.36
N LEU A 227 -19.45 26.35 -4.03
CA LEU A 227 -18.32 26.25 -4.97
C LEU A 227 -17.03 25.89 -4.24
N ILE A 228 -16.23 25.03 -4.86
CA ILE A 228 -14.88 24.73 -4.37
C ILE A 228 -13.96 25.91 -4.67
N THR A 229 -13.26 26.36 -3.63
CA THR A 229 -12.31 27.48 -3.62
C THR A 229 -11.03 27.08 -2.89
N ASP A 230 -9.97 27.89 -3.02
CA ASP A 230 -8.73 27.67 -2.27
C ASP A 230 -8.92 27.65 -0.75
N ASP A 231 -9.91 28.40 -0.25
CA ASP A 231 -10.21 28.50 1.17
C ASP A 231 -10.96 27.27 1.73
N ASN A 232 -11.72 26.55 0.90
CA ASN A 232 -12.57 25.43 1.35
C ASN A 232 -12.18 24.04 0.77
N LYS A 233 -11.31 23.96 -0.25
CA LYS A 233 -10.94 22.69 -0.92
C LYS A 233 -10.43 21.62 0.03
N CYS A 234 -9.65 22.00 1.04
CA CYS A 234 -9.12 21.07 2.03
C CYS A 234 -10.19 20.54 3.00
N TYR A 235 -11.19 21.36 3.34
CA TYR A 235 -12.33 20.95 4.14
C TYR A 235 -13.13 19.90 3.38
N TYR A 236 -13.48 20.18 2.12
CA TYR A 236 -14.25 19.26 1.28
C TYR A 236 -13.49 17.98 0.96
N LYS A 237 -12.17 18.04 0.72
CA LYS A 237 -11.32 16.85 0.64
C LYS A 237 -11.48 15.92 1.85
N LYS A 238 -11.47 16.49 3.07
CA LYS A 238 -11.60 15.71 4.31
C LYS A 238 -13.02 15.19 4.51
N LEU A 239 -14.04 15.98 4.19
CA LEU A 239 -15.44 15.58 4.26
C LEU A 239 -15.73 14.40 3.33
N LEU A 240 -15.38 14.55 2.05
CA LEU A 240 -15.64 13.56 1.00
C LEU A 240 -14.89 12.25 1.25
N ASN A 241 -13.63 12.30 1.69
CA ASN A 241 -12.86 11.09 2.02
C ASN A 241 -13.30 10.39 3.32
N LYS A 242 -14.17 11.00 4.13
CA LYS A 242 -14.77 10.38 5.32
C LYS A 242 -16.18 9.86 5.08
N SER A 243 -16.85 10.31 4.01
CA SER A 243 -18.22 9.90 3.69
C SER A 243 -18.23 8.69 2.77
N ASN A 244 -19.04 7.70 3.11
CA ASN A 244 -19.38 6.59 2.21
C ASN A 244 -20.62 6.89 1.35
N ASP A 245 -21.35 7.96 1.67
CA ASP A 245 -22.56 8.38 0.96
C ASP A 245 -22.30 9.76 0.34
N TRP A 246 -21.93 9.75 -0.94
CA TRP A 246 -21.73 10.97 -1.71
C TRP A 246 -23.02 11.46 -2.37
N ASP A 247 -24.05 10.61 -2.44
CA ASP A 247 -25.33 10.97 -3.05
C ASP A 247 -26.04 12.05 -2.21
N THR A 248 -25.90 12.00 -0.89
CA THR A 248 -26.40 13.05 0.03
C THR A 248 -25.59 14.35 0.00
N LEU A 249 -24.40 14.35 -0.59
CA LEU A 249 -23.50 15.51 -0.61
C LEU A 249 -23.66 16.39 -1.87
N ASN A 250 -24.59 16.04 -2.77
CA ASN A 250 -24.89 16.79 -4.00
C ASN A 250 -23.62 17.24 -4.74
N VAL A 251 -22.69 16.30 -4.95
CA VAL A 251 -21.41 16.58 -5.59
C VAL A 251 -21.64 16.86 -7.07
N VAL A 252 -21.09 17.98 -7.55
CA VAL A 252 -21.12 18.38 -8.97
C VAL A 252 -19.69 18.42 -9.48
N THR A 253 -19.45 17.72 -10.60
CA THR A 253 -18.17 17.75 -11.31
C THR A 253 -18.27 18.58 -12.59
N GLU A 254 -17.13 18.98 -13.13
CA GLU A 254 -17.01 19.46 -14.52
C GLU A 254 -17.42 18.40 -15.55
#